data_AF-A0A3C1SJP4-F1
#
_entry.id   AF-A0A3C1SJP4-F1
#
_cell.length_a   1.000
_cell.length_b   1.000
_cell.length_c   1.000
_cell.angle_alpha   90.00
_cell.angle_beta   90.00
_cell.angle_gamma   90.00
#
_symmetry.space_group_name_H-M   'P 1'
#
loop_
_entity.id
_entity.type
_entity.pdbx_description
1 polymer ?
#
loop_
_entity_poly.entity_id
_entity_poly.type
_entity_poly.pdbx_seq_one_letter_code
_entity_poly.pdbx_strand_id
1 'polypeptide(L)'
;GSLFIGHESAEVFGDYAAGLNHTLPTSGSARFTGGLSVRMFLKTVTTLRSVSGSKGAIASATAAGHLGDAEGLAAHAYAARLRLNSKEAPHA
;
A
#
# COMPACT_ATOMS: atom_id res chain seq x y z
N GLY A 1 11.23 -17.46 6.91
CA GLY A 1 11.47 -18.49 7.94
C GLY A 1 11.79 -17.81 9.25
N SER A 2 12.42 -18.53 10.18
CA SER A 2 12.98 -17.98 11.41
C SER A 2 14.47 -18.32 11.48
N LEU A 3 15.25 -17.53 12.23
CA LEU A 3 16.68 -17.76 12.42
C LEU A 3 16.96 -17.96 13.91
N PHE A 4 17.69 -19.02 14.21
CA PHE A 4 18.12 -19.38 15.56
C PHE A 4 19.64 -19.32 15.59
N ILE A 5 20.20 -18.51 16.49
CA ILE A 5 21.63 -18.16 16.49
C ILE A 5 22.27 -18.62 17.81
N GLY A 6 23.32 -19.44 17.71
CA GLY A 6 24.05 -20.00 18.86
C GLY A 6 23.49 -21.34 19.34
N HIS A 7 24.32 -22.10 20.07
CA HIS A 7 24.02 -23.47 20.50
C HIS A 7 22.77 -23.59 21.38
N GLU A 8 22.56 -22.61 22.26
CA GLU A 8 21.43 -22.59 23.20
C GLU A 8 20.09 -22.16 22.57
N SER A 9 20.09 -21.69 21.31
CA SER A 9 18.88 -21.24 20.62
C SER A 9 18.16 -22.42 19.97
N ALA A 10 17.65 -23.36 20.77
CA ALA A 10 16.95 -24.53 20.24
C ALA A 10 15.63 -24.12 19.54
N GLU A 11 15.34 -24.73 18.39
CA GLU A 11 14.14 -24.43 17.58
C GLU A 11 12.84 -24.68 18.36
N VAL A 12 12.81 -25.71 19.21
CA VAL A 12 11.73 -26.00 20.15
C VAL A 12 11.33 -24.81 21.04
N PHE A 13 12.27 -23.92 21.39
CA PHE A 13 11.93 -22.73 22.16
C PHE A 13 11.11 -21.75 21.32
N GLY A 14 11.42 -21.60 20.03
CA GLY A 14 10.66 -20.80 19.08
C GLY A 14 9.24 -21.31 18.84
N ASP A 15 9.06 -22.63 18.93
CA ASP A 15 7.76 -23.28 18.75
C ASP A 15 6.80 -23.07 19.93
N TYR A 16 7.33 -22.92 21.15
CA TYR A 16 6.50 -23.00 22.35
C TYR A 16 6.57 -21.80 23.29
N ALA A 17 7.75 -21.20 23.51
CA ALA A 17 7.96 -20.34 24.69
C ALA A 17 8.70 -19.03 24.42
N ALA A 18 9.50 -18.93 23.36
CA ALA A 18 10.34 -17.77 23.09
C ALA A 18 9.55 -16.56 22.55
N GLY A 19 8.25 -16.72 22.24
CA GLY A 19 7.37 -15.65 21.76
C GLY A 19 7.44 -15.39 20.25
N LEU A 20 8.19 -16.21 19.50
CA LEU A 20 8.13 -16.24 18.05
C LEU A 20 6.81 -16.85 17.59
N ASN A 21 6.34 -16.47 16.39
CA ASN A 21 5.24 -17.18 15.77
C ASN A 21 5.81 -18.32 14.90
N HIS A 22 5.49 -19.57 15.25
CA HIS A 22 5.97 -20.74 14.52
C HIS A 22 5.17 -21.11 13.27
N THR A 23 4.12 -20.36 12.94
CA THR A 23 3.45 -20.48 11.63
C THR A 23 4.33 -19.81 10.58
N LEU A 24 5.26 -20.59 10.02
CA LEU A 24 6.30 -20.12 9.12
C LEU A 24 6.09 -20.60 7.67
N PRO A 25 6.62 -19.86 6.69
CA PRO A 25 6.58 -20.27 5.28
C PRO A 25 7.45 -21.50 5.01
N THR A 26 6.89 -22.50 4.33
CA THR A 26 7.52 -23.77 3.95
C THR A 26 7.62 -23.91 2.42
N SER A 27 8.21 -25.00 1.92
CA SER A 27 8.28 -25.31 0.47
C SER A 27 8.82 -24.18 -0.42
N GLY A 28 9.85 -23.47 0.06
CA GLY A 28 10.50 -22.37 -0.67
C GLY A 28 9.80 -21.01 -0.58
N SER A 29 8.63 -20.93 0.05
CA SER A 29 7.89 -19.66 0.18
C SER A 29 8.60 -18.60 1.04
N ALA A 30 9.55 -19.03 1.88
CA ALA A 30 10.42 -18.11 2.64
C ALA A 30 11.24 -17.16 1.75
N ARG A 31 11.34 -17.40 0.43
CA ARG A 31 11.97 -16.51 -0.55
C ARG A 31 11.20 -15.21 -0.81
N PHE A 32 9.89 -15.19 -0.54
CA PHE A 32 9.03 -14.05 -0.87
C PHE A 32 8.01 -13.70 0.23
N THR A 33 7.89 -14.49 1.29
CA THR A 33 7.04 -14.15 2.44
C THR A 33 7.72 -14.46 3.78
N GLY A 34 7.23 -13.81 4.84
CA GLY A 34 7.66 -13.99 6.22
C GLY A 34 6.75 -14.92 7.02
N GLY A 35 7.10 -15.17 8.28
CA GLY A 35 6.22 -15.86 9.23
C GLY A 35 4.96 -15.05 9.55
N LEU A 36 3.96 -15.74 10.11
CA LEU A 36 2.74 -15.09 10.58
C LEU A 36 3.07 -13.96 11.57
N SER A 37 2.45 -12.79 11.36
CA SER A 37 2.62 -11.63 12.21
C SER A 37 1.30 -10.88 12.32
N VAL A 38 1.20 -9.96 13.30
CA VAL A 38 0.03 -9.08 13.45
C VAL A 38 -0.32 -8.34 12.16
N ARG A 39 0.67 -8.04 11.31
CA ARG A 39 0.46 -7.37 10.02
C ARG A 39 -0.44 -8.16 9.07
N MET A 40 -0.50 -9.49 9.19
CA MET A 40 -1.40 -10.33 8.36
C MET A 40 -2.87 -10.23 8.80
N PHE A 41 -3.13 -9.69 10.00
CA PHE A 41 -4.48 -9.43 10.50
C PHE A 41 -4.89 -7.95 10.35
N LEU A 42 -4.00 -7.11 9.82
CA LEU A 42 -4.24 -5.70 9.58
C LEU A 42 -4.43 -5.43 8.09
N LYS A 43 -5.42 -4.60 7.75
CA LYS A 43 -5.57 -4.04 6.41
C LYS A 43 -4.97 -2.64 6.37
N THR A 44 -3.90 -2.45 5.60
CA THR A 44 -3.39 -1.11 5.32
C THR A 44 -4.34 -0.41 4.34
N VAL A 45 -4.92 0.73 4.76
CA VAL A 45 -5.79 1.56 3.93
C VAL A 45 -5.08 2.88 3.67
N THR A 46 -4.94 3.26 2.39
CA THR A 46 -4.37 4.54 2.00
C THR A 46 -5.45 5.59 1.87
N THR A 47 -5.12 6.85 2.16
CA THR A 47 -6.03 7.99 2.02
C THR A 47 -5.36 9.09 1.20
N LEU A 48 -6.14 9.75 0.35
CA LEU A 48 -5.72 10.92 -0.41
C LEU A 48 -6.70 12.05 -0.12
N ARG A 49 -6.16 13.20 0.31
CA ARG A 49 -6.91 14.45 0.43
C ARG A 49 -6.26 15.47 -0.49
N SER A 50 -7.09 16.14 -1.28
CA SER A 50 -6.65 17.20 -2.20
C SER A 50 -7.46 18.46 -1.94
N VAL A 51 -6.80 19.61 -2.00
CA VAL A 51 -7.46 20.91 -1.95
C VAL A 51 -7.73 21.37 -3.38
N SER A 52 -8.99 21.69 -3.68
CA SER A 52 -9.39 22.19 -4.99
C SER A 52 -8.59 23.44 -5.35
N GLY A 53 -8.19 23.57 -6.62
CA GLY A 53 -7.40 24.72 -7.09
C GLY A 53 -5.95 24.78 -6.60
N SER A 54 -5.51 23.90 -5.70
CA SER A 54 -4.10 23.88 -5.28
C SER A 54 -3.18 23.50 -6.45
N LYS A 55 -1.94 24.02 -6.45
CA LYS A 55 -0.94 23.70 -7.49
C LYS A 55 -0.75 22.19 -7.66
N GLY A 56 -0.74 21.43 -6.56
CA GLY A 56 -0.62 19.97 -6.59
C GLY A 56 -1.83 19.27 -7.19
N ALA A 57 -3.04 19.74 -6.89
CA ALA A 57 -4.28 19.21 -7.49
C ALA A 57 -4.34 19.47 -8.99
N ILE A 58 -4.00 20.69 -9.42
CA ILE A 58 -3.97 21.09 -10.82
C ILE A 58 -2.93 20.26 -11.59
N ALA A 59 -1.70 20.15 -11.06
CA ALA A 59 -0.65 19.35 -11.68
C ALA A 59 -1.06 17.87 -11.82
N SER A 60 -1.64 17.30 -10.76
CA SER A 60 -2.13 15.91 -10.76
C SER A 60 -3.26 15.69 -11.75
N ALA A 61 -4.22 16.62 -11.83
CA ALA A 61 -5.34 16.56 -12.76
C ALA A 61 -4.87 16.67 -14.23
N THR A 62 -3.92 17.56 -14.53
CA THR A 62 -3.34 17.68 -15.87
C THR A 62 -2.62 16.39 -16.27
N ALA A 63 -1.77 15.85 -15.40
CA ALA A 63 -1.05 14.60 -15.67
C ALA A 63 -2.01 13.41 -15.84
N ALA A 64 -2.99 13.26 -14.95
CA ALA A 64 -3.99 12.19 -15.04
C ALA A 64 -4.84 12.29 -16.30
N GLY A 65 -5.14 13.50 -16.77
CA GLY A 65 -5.80 13.72 -18.06
C GLY A 65 -5.01 13.14 -19.23
N HIS A 66 -3.72 13.47 -19.33
CA HIS A 66 -2.85 12.96 -20.39
C HIS A 66 -2.64 11.45 -20.31
N LEU A 67 -2.45 10.90 -19.11
CA LEU A 67 -2.30 9.46 -18.91
C LEU A 67 -3.58 8.71 -19.29
N GLY A 68 -4.75 9.23 -18.90
CA GLY A 68 -6.03 8.66 -19.29
C GLY A 68 -6.23 8.62 -20.80
N ASP A 69 -5.80 9.65 -21.53
CA ASP A 69 -5.85 9.64 -23.01
C ASP A 69 -4.87 8.61 -23.59
N ALA A 70 -3.64 8.54 -23.09
CA ALA A 70 -2.63 7.59 -23.55
C ALA A 70 -3.03 6.12 -23.31
N GLU A 71 -3.79 5.86 -22.26
CA GLU A 71 -4.32 4.54 -21.91
C GLU A 71 -5.67 4.23 -22.58
N GLY A 72 -6.27 5.17 -23.33
CA GLY A 72 -7.59 5.00 -23.95
C GLY A 72 -8.77 5.05 -22.96
N LEU A 73 -8.56 5.56 -21.74
CA LEU A 73 -9.54 5.66 -20.67
C LEU A 73 -10.24 7.02 -20.67
N ALA A 74 -11.07 7.29 -21.69
CA ALA A 74 -11.70 8.59 -21.91
C ALA A 74 -12.48 9.14 -20.69
N ALA A 75 -13.18 8.29 -19.94
CA ALA A 75 -13.91 8.71 -18.74
C ALA A 75 -12.97 9.18 -17.61
N HIS A 76 -11.80 8.55 -17.45
CA HIS A 76 -10.79 8.97 -16.47
C HIS A 76 -10.16 10.31 -16.87
N ALA A 77 -9.78 10.46 -18.14
CA ALA A 77 -9.24 11.70 -18.67
C ALA A 77 -10.22 12.86 -18.49
N TYR A 78 -11.50 12.64 -18.82
CA TYR A 78 -12.56 13.62 -18.64
C TYR A 78 -12.74 14.00 -17.16
N ALA A 79 -12.80 13.02 -16.25
CA ALA A 79 -12.93 13.27 -14.81
C ALA A 79 -11.76 14.10 -14.25
N ALA A 80 -10.54 13.89 -14.75
CA ALA A 80 -9.39 14.69 -14.38
C ALA A 80 -9.52 16.14 -14.91
N ARG A 81 -9.85 16.30 -16.19
CA ARG A 81 -10.01 17.63 -16.83
C ARG A 81 -11.13 18.47 -16.22
N LEU A 82 -12.22 17.85 -15.74
CA LEU A 82 -13.28 18.56 -15.01
C LEU A 82 -12.76 19.32 -13.78
N ARG A 83 -11.73 18.78 -13.10
CA ARG A 83 -11.13 19.40 -11.91
C ARG A 83 -10.21 20.57 -12.22
N LEU A 84 -9.84 20.78 -13.50
CA LEU A 84 -9.14 21.98 -13.95
C LEU A 84 -10.08 23.16 -14.14
N ASN A 85 -11.38 22.90 -14.36
CA ASN A 85 -12.38 23.91 -14.69
C ASN A 85 -13.27 24.31 -13.51
N SER A 86 -13.11 23.67 -12.34
CA SER A 86 -13.88 24.00 -11.15
C SER A 86 -13.36 25.30 -10.52
N LYS A 87 -14.00 26.43 -10.83
CA LYS A 87 -13.90 27.64 -10.01
C LYS A 87 -14.43 27.32 -8.61
N GLU A 88 -13.74 27.80 -7.58
CA GLU A 88 -13.98 27.57 -6.16
C GLU A 88 -15.47 27.43 -5.81
N ALA A 89 -15.87 26.25 -5.33
CA ALA A 89 -17.02 26.18 -4.44
C ALA A 89 -16.51 26.59 -3.05
N PRO A 90 -17.12 27.60 -2.39
CA PRO A 90 -16.70 28.01 -1.05
C PRO A 90 -16.87 26.82 -0.11
N HIS A 91 -15.83 26.58 0.70
CA HIS A 91 -15.82 25.57 1.75
C HIS A 91 -17.07 25.69 2.64
N ALA A 92 -17.86 24.62 2.70
CA ALA A 92 -18.78 24.33 3.80
C ALA A 92 -18.09 23.39 4.79
#